data_AF-A0A941W136-F1
#
_entry.id   AF-A0A941W136-F1
#
_cell.length_a   1.000
_cell.length_b   1.000
_cell.length_c   1.000
_cell.angle_alpha   90.00
_cell.angle_beta   90.00
_cell.angle_gamma   90.00
#
_symmetry.space_group_name_H-M   'P 1'
#
loop_
_entity.id
_entity.type
_entity.pdbx_description
1 polymer ?
#
loop_
_entity_poly.entity_id
_entity_poly.type
_entity_poly.pdbx_seq_one_letter_code
_entity_poly.pdbx_strand_id
1 'polypeptide(L)'
;MKSTMTVWPGRPYPLGATWDGEGVNFALFSAHAEQVTLCLFDARGKQEVAQIPLRERTGGVWHGYLPEARPGLLYGYRVHGPYQPDAGHRFNAHKLLLDPYANSIVSQLQWSDAQFGYRIGGRNEDFSFNTRNSAPGMPKCQVVDAAFFWGDDLSPHTSWRDTLLYELHVRGFTMRHPDVPPHLRGTYAGLACGPVIDYLKALGVTAVELLPIQCFVDERHLLDRGLRNYWGYSPIGYFAPDPRYAATDQPVSEFKSMVKSLHSAGIEVILDVVYNHTAEGNHLGPTLCFRGIDNAVYYRLAPDHPRYYMDYTGCGNTLNTAHPRVLQMVMDSLRYWVTEMHVDGFRFDLAAALARAADGQVNQAGTFMDVVQQDPVLARVKLIAEPWDTGEGGYQVGQFPVNWSEWNGKYRDVVR
;
A
#
# COMPACT_ATOMS: atom_id res chain seq x y z
N MET A 1 12.26 25.79 26.46
CA MET A 1 13.14 24.64 26.78
C MET A 1 12.79 23.52 25.81
N LYS A 2 13.74 23.07 24.97
CA LYS A 2 13.52 21.88 24.14
C LYS A 2 13.46 20.70 25.11
N SER A 3 12.28 20.14 25.34
CA SER A 3 12.15 18.85 26.03
C SER A 3 12.98 17.85 25.23
N THR A 4 14.08 17.36 25.81
CA THR A 4 14.82 16.23 25.26
C THR A 4 13.89 15.03 25.33
N MET A 5 13.28 14.68 24.20
CA MET A 5 12.47 13.48 24.08
C MET A 5 13.34 12.26 24.42
N THR A 6 12.93 11.49 25.42
CA THR A 6 13.58 10.23 25.77
C THR A 6 13.26 9.21 24.69
N VAL A 7 14.29 8.51 24.19
CA VAL A 7 14.15 7.45 23.18
C VAL A 7 14.75 6.18 23.75
N TRP A 8 13.97 5.11 23.74
CA TRP A 8 14.41 3.77 24.16
C TRP A 8 14.78 2.92 22.95
N PRO A 9 15.51 1.80 23.14
CA PRO A 9 15.96 0.97 22.03
C PRO A 9 14.82 0.44 21.13
N GLY A 10 13.65 0.16 21.70
CA GLY A 10 12.54 -0.46 20.97
C GLY A 10 12.87 -1.87 20.49
N ARG A 11 12.14 -2.34 19.48
CA ARG A 11 12.24 -3.69 18.91
C ARG A 11 12.21 -3.64 17.38
N PRO A 12 12.91 -4.56 16.70
CA PRO A 12 12.90 -4.64 15.23
C PRO A 12 11.61 -5.25 14.65
N TYR A 13 10.68 -5.70 15.50
CA TYR A 13 9.42 -6.29 15.09
C TYR A 13 8.30 -5.93 16.08
N PRO A 14 7.06 -5.71 15.63
CA PRO A 14 6.62 -5.64 14.21
C PRO A 14 7.24 -4.45 13.46
N LEU A 15 7.22 -4.52 12.12
CA LEU A 15 7.59 -3.39 11.25
C LEU A 15 6.49 -2.31 11.26
N GLY A 16 6.88 -1.07 11.01
CA GLY A 16 6.00 0.10 11.08
C GLY A 16 6.00 0.78 12.45
N ALA A 17 4.93 1.52 12.75
CA ALA A 17 4.71 2.17 14.03
C ALA A 17 3.60 1.46 14.82
N THR A 18 3.95 0.91 15.99
CA THR A 18 3.03 0.12 16.83
C THR A 18 2.89 0.77 18.20
N TRP A 19 1.66 1.16 18.54
CA TRP A 19 1.31 1.63 19.87
C TRP A 19 0.98 0.45 20.78
N ASP A 20 1.54 0.42 21.99
CA ASP A 20 1.39 -0.68 22.96
C ASP A 20 0.66 -0.27 24.25
N GLY A 21 0.06 0.92 24.29
CA GLY A 21 -0.57 1.50 25.47
C GLY A 21 0.31 2.51 26.19
N GLU A 22 1.61 2.24 26.27
CA GLU A 22 2.58 3.06 27.02
C GLU A 22 3.32 4.05 26.10
N GLY A 23 3.57 3.66 24.86
CA GLY A 23 4.33 4.42 23.89
C GLY A 23 4.27 3.81 22.49
N VAL A 24 5.14 4.24 21.59
CA VAL A 24 5.15 3.79 20.19
C VAL A 24 6.51 3.21 19.83
N ASN A 25 6.51 1.96 19.36
CA ASN A 25 7.65 1.32 18.73
C ASN A 25 7.68 1.65 17.24
N PHE A 26 8.79 2.17 16.74
CA PHE A 26 9.04 2.41 15.32
C PHE A 26 10.07 1.42 14.82
N ALA A 27 9.81 0.77 13.68
CA ALA A 27 10.72 -0.18 13.05
C ALA A 27 10.67 -0.05 11.52
N LEU A 28 11.79 0.32 10.89
CA LEU A 28 11.92 0.56 9.46
C LEU A 28 13.03 -0.32 8.87
N PHE A 29 12.71 -1.15 7.88
CA PHE A 29 13.71 -1.91 7.16
C PHE A 29 14.44 -1.02 6.13
N SER A 30 15.78 -1.04 6.17
CA SER A 30 16.66 -0.55 5.10
C SER A 30 18.04 -1.20 5.22
N ALA A 31 18.43 -1.96 4.21
CA ALA A 31 19.71 -2.66 4.17
C ALA A 31 20.87 -1.70 3.87
N HIS A 32 20.63 -0.71 3.00
CA HIS A 32 21.68 0.17 2.50
C HIS A 32 21.68 1.58 3.12
N ALA A 33 20.74 1.90 4.01
CA ALA A 33 20.79 3.16 4.76
C ALA A 33 22.03 3.24 5.65
N GLU A 34 22.59 4.44 5.75
CA GLU A 34 23.66 4.81 6.68
C GLU A 34 23.10 5.45 7.95
N GLN A 35 21.94 6.10 7.86
CA GLN A 35 21.23 6.68 9.00
C GLN A 35 19.73 6.78 8.69
N VAL A 36 18.90 6.51 9.68
CA VAL A 36 17.45 6.76 9.64
C VAL A 36 17.08 7.79 10.69
N THR A 37 16.29 8.78 10.28
CA THR A 37 15.74 9.81 11.16
C THR A 37 14.22 9.76 11.10
N LEU A 38 13.59 9.53 12.25
CA LEU A 38 12.16 9.69 12.48
C LEU A 38 11.85 11.18 12.61
N CYS A 39 10.95 11.68 11.77
CA CYS A 39 10.49 13.06 11.78
C CYS A 39 9.08 13.12 12.36
N LEU A 40 8.89 13.86 13.45
CA LEU A 40 7.58 14.06 14.07
C LEU A 40 7.00 15.41 13.65
N PHE A 41 5.68 15.46 13.51
CA PHE A 41 4.95 16.66 13.08
C PHE A 41 3.91 17.09 14.12
N ASP A 42 3.52 18.36 14.04
CA ASP A 42 2.34 18.85 14.76
C ASP A 42 1.07 18.09 14.34
N ALA A 43 -0.01 18.23 15.11
CA ALA A 43 -1.28 17.56 14.84
C ALA A 43 -1.92 17.94 13.49
N ARG A 44 -1.45 19.00 12.82
CA ARG A 44 -1.92 19.44 11.51
C ARG A 44 -1.03 18.92 10.37
N GLY A 45 0.06 18.23 10.69
CA GLY A 45 1.06 17.74 9.74
C GLY A 45 1.88 18.85 9.05
N LYS A 46 1.83 20.09 9.55
CA LYS A 46 2.39 21.27 8.87
C LYS A 46 3.82 21.59 9.31
N GLN A 47 4.08 21.55 10.61
CA GLN A 47 5.42 21.83 11.16
C GLN A 47 6.08 20.56 11.65
N GLU A 48 7.33 20.36 11.25
CA GLU A 48 8.20 19.32 11.81
C GLU A 48 8.64 19.79 13.21
N VAL A 49 8.25 19.06 14.25
CA VAL A 49 8.46 19.45 15.65
C VAL A 49 9.66 18.75 16.28
N ALA A 50 10.06 17.60 15.75
CA ALA A 50 11.24 16.86 16.20
C ALA A 50 11.85 16.01 15.08
N GLN A 51 13.16 15.82 15.16
CA GLN A 51 13.93 14.85 14.37
C GLN A 51 14.66 13.93 15.34
N ILE A 52 14.41 12.63 15.24
CA ILE A 52 14.90 11.62 16.18
C ILE A 52 15.72 10.60 15.39
N PRO A 53 17.04 10.51 15.60
CA PRO A 53 17.84 9.46 14.97
C PRO A 53 17.47 8.10 15.55
N LEU A 54 17.10 7.14 14.70
CA LEU A 54 16.98 5.75 15.11
C LEU A 54 18.39 5.14 15.14
N ARG A 55 18.90 4.81 16.33
CA ARG A 55 20.29 4.36 16.52
C ARG A 55 20.42 2.85 16.55
N GLU A 56 19.35 2.16 16.95
CA GLU A 56 19.37 0.72 17.05
C GLU A 56 19.10 0.09 15.68
N ARG A 57 19.88 -0.94 15.37
CA ARG A 57 19.79 -1.67 14.09
C ARG A 57 19.96 -3.16 14.32
N THR A 58 18.92 -3.93 14.03
CA THR A 58 18.94 -5.39 14.13
C THR A 58 18.49 -6.02 12.80
N GLY A 59 19.33 -6.82 12.16
CA GLY A 59 18.97 -7.54 10.93
C GLY A 59 18.49 -6.65 9.77
N GLY A 60 19.09 -5.47 9.63
CA GLY A 60 18.70 -4.47 8.62
C GLY A 60 17.48 -3.61 8.97
N VAL A 61 16.90 -3.80 10.16
CA VAL A 61 15.77 -3.00 10.67
C VAL A 61 16.29 -1.96 11.64
N TRP A 62 16.01 -0.70 11.35
CA TRP A 62 16.26 0.46 12.20
C TRP A 62 15.08 0.63 13.15
N HIS A 63 15.33 0.75 14.44
CA HIS A 63 14.24 0.83 15.41
C HIS A 63 14.52 1.78 16.58
N GLY A 64 13.43 2.15 17.25
CA GLY A 64 13.43 2.98 18.44
C GLY A 64 12.03 3.05 19.04
N TYR A 65 11.96 3.31 20.34
CA TYR A 65 10.70 3.42 21.06
C TYR A 65 10.57 4.80 21.69
N LEU A 66 9.41 5.42 21.50
CA LEU A 66 9.06 6.70 22.11
C LEU A 66 8.05 6.45 23.23
N PRO A 67 8.50 6.49 24.51
CA PRO A 67 7.58 6.47 25.64
C PRO A 67 6.58 7.62 25.54
N GLU A 68 5.36 7.38 26.00
CA GLU A 68 4.27 8.36 26.08
C GLU A 68 3.74 8.85 24.71
N ALA A 69 4.33 8.43 23.59
CA ALA A 69 3.73 8.64 22.28
C ALA A 69 2.35 7.95 22.22
N ARG A 70 1.40 8.58 21.53
CA ARG A 70 -0.01 8.16 21.48
C ARG A 70 -0.48 8.06 20.02
N PRO A 71 -1.56 7.29 19.76
CA PRO A 71 -2.28 7.35 18.50
C PRO A 71 -2.64 8.79 18.09
N GLY A 72 -2.63 9.05 16.79
CA GLY A 72 -2.77 10.39 16.21
C GLY A 72 -1.45 11.12 15.98
N LEU A 73 -0.32 10.63 16.55
CA LEU A 73 1.00 11.17 16.28
C LEU A 73 1.34 11.07 14.77
N LEU A 74 1.70 12.20 14.18
CA LEU A 74 2.05 12.30 12.77
C LEU A 74 3.55 12.20 12.58
N TYR A 75 3.98 11.36 11.63
CA TYR A 75 5.39 11.08 11.40
C TYR A 75 5.72 10.81 9.93
N GLY A 76 7.02 10.76 9.65
CA GLY A 76 7.62 10.23 8.43
C GLY A 76 9.12 9.99 8.66
N TYR A 77 9.85 9.59 7.62
CA TYR A 77 11.28 9.32 7.73
C TYR A 77 12.13 10.18 6.81
N ARG A 78 13.37 10.43 7.22
CA ARG A 78 14.47 10.84 6.36
C ARG A 78 15.53 9.76 6.42
N VAL A 79 15.95 9.29 5.27
CA VAL A 79 16.92 8.19 5.17
C VAL A 79 18.14 8.67 4.42
N HIS A 80 19.30 8.51 5.05
CA HIS A 80 20.60 8.83 4.52
C HIS A 80 21.26 7.56 3.97
N GLY A 81 22.06 7.72 2.93
CA GLY A 81 22.81 6.66 2.29
C GLY A 81 23.42 7.15 0.98
N PRO A 82 24.02 6.25 0.19
CA PRO A 82 24.66 6.62 -1.05
C PRO A 82 23.66 7.16 -2.09
N TYR A 83 23.99 8.28 -2.72
CA TYR A 83 23.33 8.73 -3.95
C TYR A 83 24.22 8.38 -5.14
N GLN A 84 24.03 7.18 -5.67
CA GLN A 84 24.75 6.60 -6.80
C GLN A 84 23.73 6.03 -7.79
N PRO A 85 23.03 6.88 -8.56
CA PRO A 85 21.95 6.45 -9.45
C PRO A 85 22.39 5.36 -10.44
N ASP A 86 23.63 5.43 -10.93
CA ASP A 86 24.30 4.45 -11.78
C ASP A 86 24.43 3.06 -11.14
N ALA A 87 24.51 2.97 -9.81
CA ALA A 87 24.47 1.73 -9.03
C ALA A 87 23.08 1.42 -8.45
N GLY A 88 22.06 2.19 -8.81
CA GLY A 88 20.69 2.02 -8.31
C GLY A 88 20.43 2.57 -6.90
N HIS A 89 21.41 3.19 -6.24
CA HIS A 89 21.20 3.81 -4.92
C HIS A 89 20.70 5.25 -5.06
N ARG A 90 19.54 5.56 -4.46
CA ARG A 90 18.81 6.83 -4.65
C ARG A 90 18.44 7.53 -3.34
N PHE A 91 19.24 7.33 -2.29
CA PHE A 91 19.01 7.95 -0.98
C PHE A 91 19.07 9.47 -1.05
N ASN A 92 18.05 10.14 -0.50
CA ASN A 92 18.03 11.60 -0.42
C ASN A 92 17.26 12.06 0.82
N ALA A 93 17.99 12.36 1.90
CA ALA A 93 17.41 12.78 3.18
C ALA A 93 16.69 14.14 3.14
N HIS A 94 16.81 14.93 2.06
CA HIS A 94 15.98 16.13 1.89
C HIS A 94 14.52 15.76 1.58
N LYS A 95 14.26 14.54 1.13
CA LYS A 95 12.92 14.01 0.88
C LYS A 95 12.39 13.38 2.17
N LEU A 96 11.23 13.87 2.62
CA LEU A 96 10.43 13.17 3.63
C LEU A 96 9.79 11.96 2.96
N LEU A 97 9.88 10.82 3.63
CA LEU A 97 9.42 9.52 3.14
C LEU A 97 8.30 8.99 4.03
N LEU A 98 7.33 8.32 3.41
CA LEU A 98 6.30 7.57 4.10
C LEU A 98 6.88 6.27 4.67
N ASP A 99 6.27 5.78 5.75
CA ASP A 99 6.50 4.43 6.26
C ASP A 99 5.79 3.40 5.35
N PRO A 100 6.50 2.42 4.77
CA PRO A 100 5.89 1.36 3.97
C PRO A 100 4.82 0.55 4.73
N TYR A 101 4.89 0.52 6.06
CA TYR A 101 3.98 -0.18 6.97
C TYR A 101 2.96 0.77 7.65
N ALA A 102 2.82 2.01 7.19
CA ALA A 102 1.81 2.91 7.77
C ALA A 102 0.39 2.37 7.58
N ASN A 103 -0.33 2.16 8.69
CA ASN A 103 -1.75 1.78 8.66
C ASN A 103 -2.70 2.97 8.39
N SER A 104 -2.20 4.20 8.52
CA SER A 104 -2.95 5.42 8.18
C SER A 104 -2.01 6.46 7.59
N ILE A 105 -2.44 7.07 6.49
CA ILE A 105 -1.76 8.17 5.81
C ILE A 105 -2.74 9.33 5.73
N VAL A 106 -2.37 10.47 6.28
CA VAL A 106 -3.23 11.65 6.37
C VAL A 106 -2.75 12.74 5.44
N SER A 107 -3.71 13.56 4.99
CA SER A 107 -3.57 14.64 3.99
C SER A 107 -3.24 14.14 2.57
N GLN A 108 -3.34 15.04 1.59
CA GLN A 108 -3.05 14.73 0.19
C GLN A 108 -1.65 15.19 -0.19
N LEU A 109 -1.01 14.45 -1.09
CA LEU A 109 0.22 14.86 -1.74
C LEU A 109 0.01 16.17 -2.51
N GLN A 110 0.79 17.19 -2.19
CA GLN A 110 0.86 18.44 -2.92
C GLN A 110 2.10 18.43 -3.80
N TRP A 111 1.87 18.35 -5.11
CA TRP A 111 2.93 18.20 -6.07
C TRP A 111 3.75 19.48 -6.24
N SER A 112 5.06 19.30 -6.23
CA SER A 112 6.06 20.28 -6.67
C SER A 112 7.32 19.52 -7.10
N ASP A 113 8.29 20.24 -7.65
CA ASP A 113 9.60 19.64 -7.96
C ASP A 113 10.38 19.23 -6.71
N ALA A 114 9.92 19.58 -5.49
CA ALA A 114 10.56 19.14 -4.26
C ALA A 114 10.38 17.63 -4.00
N GLN A 115 9.30 17.02 -4.50
CA GLN A 115 9.00 15.59 -4.35
C GLN A 115 9.92 14.66 -5.18
N PHE A 116 10.80 15.23 -6.00
CA PHE A 116 11.73 14.47 -6.83
C PHE A 116 13.13 14.51 -6.20
N GLY A 117 13.77 13.34 -6.07
CA GLY A 117 15.15 13.18 -5.61
C GLY A 117 16.19 13.93 -6.46
N TYR A 118 15.81 14.28 -7.67
CA TYR A 118 16.62 14.94 -8.69
C TYR A 118 16.00 16.27 -9.16
N ARG A 119 16.76 17.07 -9.91
CA ARG A 119 16.33 18.39 -10.42
C ARG A 119 15.58 18.21 -11.74
N ILE A 120 14.27 18.40 -11.70
CA ILE A 120 13.41 18.45 -12.90
C ILE A 120 13.93 19.50 -13.89
N GLY A 121 14.02 19.13 -15.17
CA GLY A 121 14.52 19.99 -16.25
C GLY A 121 16.04 20.25 -16.22
N GLY A 122 16.79 19.62 -15.31
CA GLY A 122 18.24 19.72 -15.26
C GLY A 122 18.91 18.88 -16.34
N ARG A 123 20.06 19.33 -16.87
CA ARG A 123 20.83 18.63 -17.93
C ARG A 123 21.25 17.21 -17.56
N ASN A 124 21.43 16.93 -16.27
CA ASN A 124 21.87 15.63 -15.76
C ASN A 124 20.69 14.75 -15.30
N GLU A 125 19.44 15.17 -15.50
CA GLU A 125 18.23 14.41 -15.16
C GLU A 125 18.32 13.77 -13.76
N ASP A 126 18.12 12.46 -13.65
CA ASP A 126 18.13 11.68 -12.41
C ASP A 126 19.53 11.40 -11.83
N PHE A 127 20.61 11.86 -12.46
CA PHE A 127 21.94 11.95 -11.83
C PHE A 127 22.09 13.20 -10.96
N SER A 128 21.24 14.21 -11.16
CA SER A 128 21.32 15.42 -10.35
C SER A 128 20.75 15.19 -8.95
N PHE A 129 21.32 15.87 -7.95
CA PHE A 129 20.85 15.80 -6.57
C PHE A 129 20.01 17.04 -6.20
N ASN A 130 18.76 16.83 -5.80
CA ASN A 130 17.85 17.90 -5.40
C ASN A 130 17.73 18.01 -3.89
N THR A 131 18.18 19.16 -3.35
CA THR A 131 18.25 19.45 -1.92
C THR A 131 17.01 20.14 -1.35
N ARG A 132 15.97 20.39 -2.16
CA ARG A 132 14.72 21.00 -1.68
C ARG A 132 14.01 20.05 -0.71
N ASN A 133 13.55 20.59 0.42
CA ASN A 133 12.77 19.85 1.42
C ASN A 133 11.37 19.53 0.87
N SER A 134 11.01 18.24 0.80
CA SER A 134 9.68 17.82 0.31
C SER A 134 8.59 17.81 1.39
N ALA A 135 8.96 17.89 2.68
CA ALA A 135 8.04 17.72 3.81
C ALA A 135 6.75 18.58 3.77
N PRO A 136 6.77 19.85 3.31
CA PRO A 136 5.55 20.67 3.24
C PRO A 136 4.48 20.11 2.30
N GLY A 137 4.89 19.42 1.22
CA GLY A 137 3.97 18.85 0.23
C GLY A 137 3.70 17.35 0.40
N MET A 138 4.40 16.67 1.32
CA MET A 138 4.21 15.24 1.56
C MET A 138 3.03 14.98 2.50
N PRO A 139 2.23 13.93 2.27
CA PRO A 139 1.34 13.42 3.31
C PRO A 139 2.15 12.87 4.50
N LYS A 140 1.48 12.61 5.62
CA LYS A 140 2.12 12.12 6.85
C LYS A 140 1.56 10.77 7.23
N CYS A 141 2.41 9.88 7.71
CA CYS A 141 1.97 8.65 8.36
C CYS A 141 1.39 9.02 9.73
N GLN A 142 0.40 8.26 10.17
CA GLN A 142 -0.24 8.46 11.47
C GLN A 142 -0.17 7.17 12.28
N VAL A 143 0.25 7.28 13.54
CA VAL A 143 0.14 6.18 14.50
C VAL A 143 -1.34 5.93 14.78
N VAL A 144 -1.80 4.69 14.60
CA VAL A 144 -3.19 4.30 14.84
C VAL A 144 -3.33 3.54 16.16
N ASP A 145 -4.53 3.58 16.72
CA ASP A 145 -4.97 2.57 17.66
C ASP A 145 -5.52 1.37 16.86
N ALA A 146 -5.02 0.18 17.14
CA ALA A 146 -5.49 -1.04 16.49
C ALA A 146 -6.87 -1.48 17.00
N ALA A 147 -7.26 -1.03 18.21
CA ALA A 147 -8.48 -1.45 18.87
C ALA A 147 -9.74 -1.09 18.05
N PHE A 148 -10.54 -2.12 17.76
CA PHE A 148 -11.85 -1.99 17.13
C PHE A 148 -12.76 -3.10 17.65
N PHE A 149 -14.00 -2.77 18.03
CA PHE A 149 -14.94 -3.76 18.56
C PHE A 149 -15.72 -4.45 17.44
N TRP A 150 -15.19 -5.58 16.97
CA TRP A 150 -15.86 -6.44 15.99
C TRP A 150 -17.15 -7.08 16.53
N GLY A 151 -17.27 -7.29 17.85
CA GLY A 151 -18.45 -7.94 18.44
C GLY A 151 -18.59 -9.38 17.94
N ASP A 152 -19.79 -9.76 17.49
CA ASP A 152 -20.09 -11.10 16.98
C ASP A 152 -19.82 -11.25 15.47
N ASP A 153 -18.97 -10.39 14.90
CA ASP A 153 -18.61 -10.47 13.48
C ASP A 153 -17.97 -11.82 13.14
N LEU A 154 -18.48 -12.46 12.09
CA LEU A 154 -17.98 -13.70 11.53
C LEU A 154 -17.92 -13.54 10.01
N SER A 155 -16.81 -13.96 9.42
CA SER A 155 -16.70 -14.02 7.96
C SER A 155 -17.84 -14.89 7.38
N PRO A 156 -18.56 -14.42 6.35
CA PRO A 156 -19.67 -15.18 5.76
C PRO A 156 -19.26 -16.54 5.20
N HIS A 157 -18.02 -16.70 4.74
CA HIS A 157 -17.47 -17.94 4.18
C HIS A 157 -18.35 -18.60 3.11
N THR A 158 -18.88 -17.81 2.17
CA THR A 158 -19.66 -18.32 1.05
C THR A 158 -18.80 -19.27 0.21
N SER A 159 -19.33 -20.46 -0.11
CA SER A 159 -18.59 -21.44 -0.90
C SER A 159 -18.33 -20.92 -2.32
N TRP A 160 -17.19 -21.26 -2.93
CA TRP A 160 -16.88 -20.85 -4.31
C TRP A 160 -17.95 -21.23 -5.34
N ARG A 161 -18.70 -22.32 -5.11
CA ARG A 161 -19.79 -22.76 -5.98
C ARG A 161 -20.97 -21.79 -5.97
N ASP A 162 -21.19 -21.11 -4.84
CA ASP A 162 -22.32 -20.23 -4.57
C ASP A 162 -21.89 -18.74 -4.60
N THR A 163 -20.62 -18.46 -4.94
CA THR A 163 -20.10 -17.11 -5.05
C THR A 163 -20.62 -16.41 -6.30
N LEU A 164 -21.19 -15.21 -6.12
CA LEU A 164 -21.52 -14.25 -7.17
C LEU A 164 -20.80 -12.94 -6.84
N LEU A 165 -19.73 -12.66 -7.61
CA LEU A 165 -18.89 -11.46 -7.45
C LEU A 165 -19.59 -10.23 -8.02
N TYR A 166 -19.48 -9.11 -7.31
CA TYR A 166 -19.93 -7.80 -7.77
C TYR A 166 -18.79 -6.78 -7.66
N GLU A 167 -18.11 -6.55 -8.78
CA GLU A 167 -17.07 -5.52 -8.89
C GLU A 167 -17.68 -4.13 -8.75
N LEU A 168 -17.17 -3.33 -7.82
CA LEU A 168 -17.63 -1.97 -7.62
C LEU A 168 -16.50 -1.01 -7.23
N HIS A 169 -16.71 0.26 -7.57
CA HIS A 169 -15.86 1.35 -7.11
C HIS A 169 -16.49 2.04 -5.91
N VAL A 170 -15.79 2.10 -4.76
CA VAL A 170 -16.28 2.71 -3.50
C VAL A 170 -16.91 4.08 -3.71
N ARG A 171 -16.16 4.99 -4.35
CA ARG A 171 -16.66 6.32 -4.72
C ARG A 171 -17.83 6.29 -5.70
N GLY A 172 -17.67 5.64 -6.85
CA GLY A 172 -18.66 5.66 -7.93
C GLY A 172 -20.02 5.11 -7.53
N PHE A 173 -20.02 4.03 -6.75
CA PHE A 173 -21.21 3.25 -6.45
C PHE A 173 -22.29 4.07 -5.73
N THR A 174 -21.89 4.94 -4.79
CA THR A 174 -22.85 5.73 -3.98
C THR A 174 -22.83 7.23 -4.25
N MET A 175 -21.91 7.76 -5.07
CA MET A 175 -21.75 9.20 -5.30
C MET A 175 -23.05 9.91 -5.72
N ARG A 176 -23.92 9.22 -6.48
CA ARG A 176 -25.21 9.75 -6.96
C ARG A 176 -26.43 9.04 -6.37
N HIS A 177 -26.24 8.20 -5.35
CA HIS A 177 -27.33 7.43 -4.78
C HIS A 177 -28.28 8.35 -3.99
N PRO A 178 -29.58 8.45 -4.35
CA PRO A 178 -30.51 9.41 -3.74
C PRO A 178 -30.70 9.15 -2.25
N ASP A 179 -30.82 7.87 -1.87
CA ASP A 179 -31.13 7.46 -0.50
C ASP A 179 -29.91 7.33 0.43
N VAL A 180 -28.69 7.55 -0.09
CA VAL A 180 -27.50 7.66 0.77
C VAL A 180 -27.36 9.13 1.19
N PRO A 181 -27.20 9.43 2.50
CA PRO A 181 -27.01 10.80 2.98
C PRO A 181 -25.88 11.51 2.23
N PRO A 182 -26.05 12.78 1.79
CA PRO A 182 -25.07 13.44 0.92
C PRO A 182 -23.63 13.45 1.41
N HIS A 183 -23.40 13.50 2.74
CA HIS A 183 -22.08 13.52 3.35
C HIS A 183 -21.39 12.14 3.41
N LEU A 184 -22.12 11.05 3.17
CA LEU A 184 -21.60 9.67 3.12
C LEU A 184 -21.43 9.16 1.67
N ARG A 185 -21.85 9.93 0.68
CA ARG A 185 -21.82 9.49 -0.72
C ARG A 185 -20.38 9.35 -1.20
N GLY A 186 -20.11 8.19 -1.79
CA GLY A 186 -18.81 7.80 -2.32
C GLY A 186 -17.76 7.49 -1.27
N THR A 187 -18.18 7.06 -0.08
CA THR A 187 -17.30 6.66 1.02
C THR A 187 -17.55 5.24 1.49
N TYR A 188 -16.67 4.69 2.33
CA TYR A 188 -16.85 3.40 2.99
C TYR A 188 -18.15 3.36 3.81
N ALA A 189 -18.41 4.42 4.59
CA ALA A 189 -19.68 4.55 5.31
C ALA A 189 -20.91 4.60 4.38
N GLY A 190 -20.76 5.18 3.19
CA GLY A 190 -21.80 5.16 2.14
C GLY A 190 -22.14 3.74 1.68
N LEU A 191 -21.14 2.87 1.51
CA LEU A 191 -21.36 1.46 1.17
C LEU A 191 -22.02 0.66 2.31
N ALA A 192 -21.80 1.08 3.55
CA ALA A 192 -22.40 0.44 4.73
C ALA A 192 -23.86 0.87 4.98
N CYS A 193 -24.41 1.78 4.18
CA CYS A 193 -25.78 2.28 4.38
C CYS A 193 -26.85 1.23 4.04
N GLY A 194 -27.95 1.22 4.79
CA GLY A 194 -29.09 0.31 4.60
C GLY A 194 -29.56 0.19 3.15
N PRO A 195 -29.84 1.29 2.42
CA PRO A 195 -30.28 1.21 1.02
C PRO A 195 -29.30 0.49 0.08
N VAL A 196 -28.00 0.61 0.34
CA VAL A 196 -26.96 -0.08 -0.44
C VAL A 196 -26.96 -1.57 -0.12
N ILE A 197 -26.99 -1.91 1.16
CA ILE A 197 -27.03 -3.32 1.60
C ILE A 197 -28.30 -4.01 1.09
N ASP A 198 -29.45 -3.36 1.21
CA ASP A 198 -30.74 -3.87 0.71
C ASP A 198 -30.70 -4.12 -0.81
N TYR A 199 -30.08 -3.20 -1.56
CA TYR A 199 -29.86 -3.37 -2.99
C TYR A 199 -28.97 -4.59 -3.31
N LEU A 200 -27.82 -4.72 -2.65
CA LEU A 200 -26.89 -5.84 -2.88
C LEU A 200 -27.56 -7.19 -2.56
N LYS A 201 -28.30 -7.25 -1.45
CA LYS A 201 -29.09 -8.43 -1.09
C LYS A 201 -30.19 -8.75 -2.09
N ALA A 202 -30.91 -7.73 -2.58
CA ALA A 202 -31.96 -7.92 -3.57
C ALA A 202 -31.42 -8.37 -4.93
N LEU A 203 -30.22 -7.90 -5.30
CA LEU A 203 -29.51 -8.37 -6.49
C LEU A 203 -29.03 -9.83 -6.35
N GLY A 204 -28.83 -10.30 -5.11
CA GLY A 204 -28.45 -11.68 -4.80
C GLY A 204 -26.93 -11.94 -4.87
N VAL A 205 -26.12 -10.89 -4.83
CA VAL A 205 -24.66 -11.02 -4.81
C VAL A 205 -24.20 -11.51 -3.44
N THR A 206 -23.13 -12.30 -3.42
CA THR A 206 -22.60 -12.87 -2.16
C THR A 206 -21.24 -12.30 -1.78
N ALA A 207 -20.56 -11.65 -2.71
CA ALA A 207 -19.29 -10.98 -2.46
C ALA A 207 -19.19 -9.70 -3.28
N VAL A 208 -18.70 -8.62 -2.67
CA VAL A 208 -18.30 -7.40 -3.38
C VAL A 208 -16.80 -7.41 -3.61
N GLU A 209 -16.37 -7.10 -4.83
CA GLU A 209 -14.97 -6.90 -5.18
C GLU A 209 -14.72 -5.40 -5.31
N LEU A 210 -14.01 -4.83 -4.34
CA LEU A 210 -13.72 -3.40 -4.33
C LEU A 210 -12.52 -3.13 -5.22
N LEU A 211 -12.67 -2.19 -6.18
CA LEU A 211 -11.53 -1.57 -6.85
C LEU A 211 -10.53 -1.01 -5.82
N PRO A 212 -9.25 -0.80 -6.20
CA PRO A 212 -8.17 -0.54 -5.26
C PRO A 212 -8.48 0.49 -4.17
N ILE A 213 -8.35 0.05 -2.93
CA ILE A 213 -8.51 0.89 -1.73
C ILE A 213 -7.21 1.10 -0.97
N GLN A 214 -6.11 0.46 -1.36
CA GLN A 214 -4.79 0.75 -0.79
C GLN A 214 -4.43 2.20 -1.12
N CYS A 215 -3.93 2.96 -0.13
CA CYS A 215 -3.68 4.38 -0.30
C CYS A 215 -2.80 4.65 -1.53
N PHE A 216 -3.32 5.48 -2.43
CA PHE A 216 -2.71 5.78 -3.71
C PHE A 216 -2.54 7.30 -3.90
N VAL A 217 -1.82 7.68 -4.95
CA VAL A 217 -1.62 9.10 -5.30
C VAL A 217 -2.09 9.35 -6.72
N ASP A 218 -2.53 10.57 -7.00
CA ASP A 218 -2.73 10.99 -8.38
C ASP A 218 -1.36 11.25 -9.01
N GLU A 219 -1.10 10.63 -10.15
CA GLU A 219 0.09 10.87 -10.93
C GLU A 219 0.13 12.33 -11.38
N ARG A 220 1.32 12.95 -11.31
CA ARG A 220 1.52 14.36 -11.67
C ARG A 220 0.97 14.70 -13.07
N HIS A 221 1.18 13.82 -14.05
CA HIS A 221 0.73 14.04 -15.43
C HIS A 221 -0.80 14.07 -15.58
N LEU A 222 -1.55 13.42 -14.69
CA LEU A 222 -3.01 13.52 -14.66
C LEU A 222 -3.43 14.88 -14.13
N LEU A 223 -2.83 15.32 -13.04
CA LEU A 223 -3.14 16.60 -12.41
C LEU A 223 -2.80 17.79 -13.30
N ASP A 224 -1.67 17.73 -14.03
CA ASP A 224 -1.28 18.74 -15.02
C ASP A 224 -2.33 18.89 -16.14
N ARG A 225 -3.19 17.88 -16.34
CA ARG A 225 -4.30 17.86 -17.29
C ARG A 225 -5.67 18.12 -16.63
N GLY A 226 -5.70 18.44 -15.34
CA GLY A 226 -6.94 18.59 -14.57
C GLY A 226 -7.70 17.28 -14.31
N LEU A 227 -7.02 16.14 -14.43
CA LEU A 227 -7.57 14.80 -14.19
C LEU A 227 -7.15 14.27 -12.82
N ARG A 228 -7.75 13.17 -12.40
CA ARG A 228 -7.44 12.45 -11.15
C ARG A 228 -7.34 10.96 -11.45
N ASN A 229 -6.57 10.23 -10.66
CA ASN A 229 -6.61 8.78 -10.69
C ASN A 229 -7.92 8.35 -10.01
N TYR A 230 -8.86 7.88 -10.83
CA TYR A 230 -10.15 7.44 -10.35
C TYR A 230 -10.05 6.04 -9.73
N TRP A 231 -9.52 5.08 -10.51
CA TRP A 231 -9.51 3.67 -10.15
C TRP A 231 -8.58 3.32 -8.98
N GLY A 232 -7.45 4.00 -8.83
CA GLY A 232 -6.54 3.80 -7.70
C GLY A 232 -5.45 2.74 -7.90
N TYR A 233 -5.26 2.19 -9.11
CA TYR A 233 -4.16 1.26 -9.44
C TYR A 233 -2.77 1.96 -9.50
N SER A 234 -2.38 2.63 -8.41
CA SER A 234 -1.11 3.34 -8.26
C SER A 234 -0.80 3.53 -6.77
N PRO A 235 -0.68 2.44 -6.00
CA PRO A 235 -0.57 2.52 -4.55
C PRO A 235 0.79 3.07 -4.10
N ILE A 236 0.79 3.69 -2.92
CA ILE A 236 1.99 4.09 -2.17
C ILE A 236 1.99 3.58 -0.74
N GLY A 237 0.82 3.23 -0.18
CA GLY A 237 0.68 2.65 1.16
C GLY A 237 -0.14 1.36 1.12
N TYR A 238 0.52 0.22 1.30
CA TYR A 238 -0.11 -1.10 1.18
C TYR A 238 -1.02 -1.47 2.36
N PHE A 239 -0.84 -0.85 3.52
CA PHE A 239 -1.58 -1.13 4.76
C PHE A 239 -2.65 -0.09 5.08
N ALA A 240 -2.61 1.08 4.43
CA ALA A 240 -3.54 2.16 4.72
C ALA A 240 -4.72 2.13 3.73
N PRO A 241 -5.99 2.10 4.19
CA PRO A 241 -7.12 2.40 3.32
C PRO A 241 -7.05 3.84 2.83
N ASP A 242 -7.43 4.09 1.57
CA ASP A 242 -7.31 5.41 0.97
C ASP A 242 -8.24 6.40 1.68
N PRO A 243 -7.71 7.51 2.22
CA PRO A 243 -8.50 8.47 2.99
C PRO A 243 -9.51 9.23 2.13
N ARG A 244 -9.38 9.24 0.79
CA ARG A 244 -10.36 9.88 -0.11
C ARG A 244 -11.70 9.15 -0.11
N TYR A 245 -11.74 7.92 0.36
CA TYR A 245 -12.96 7.14 0.46
C TYR A 245 -13.51 7.08 1.89
N ALA A 246 -12.98 7.87 2.83
CA ALA A 246 -13.57 8.02 4.15
C ALA A 246 -14.41 9.31 4.22
N ALA A 247 -15.53 9.24 4.94
CA ALA A 247 -16.32 10.41 5.33
C ALA A 247 -15.74 11.10 6.59
N THR A 248 -14.94 10.37 7.37
CA THR A 248 -14.33 10.79 8.62
C THR A 248 -12.81 10.94 8.51
N ASP A 249 -12.17 11.46 9.56
CA ASP A 249 -10.71 11.48 9.71
C ASP A 249 -10.14 10.14 10.21
N GLN A 250 -10.97 9.10 10.29
CA GLN A 250 -10.61 7.76 10.78
C GLN A 250 -10.89 6.69 9.72
N PRO A 251 -10.17 6.71 8.57
CA PRO A 251 -10.43 5.81 7.45
C PRO A 251 -10.34 4.32 7.82
N VAL A 252 -9.46 3.95 8.75
CA VAL A 252 -9.31 2.58 9.25
C VAL A 252 -10.59 2.11 9.96
N SER A 253 -11.10 2.89 10.91
CA SER A 253 -12.31 2.55 11.68
C SER A 253 -13.55 2.54 10.79
N GLU A 254 -13.64 3.49 9.84
CA GLU A 254 -14.74 3.56 8.89
C GLU A 254 -14.76 2.35 7.95
N PHE A 255 -13.59 1.91 7.45
CA PHE A 255 -13.47 0.70 6.65
C PHE A 255 -13.87 -0.55 7.45
N LYS A 256 -13.35 -0.73 8.67
CA LYS A 256 -13.73 -1.86 9.55
C LYS A 256 -15.24 -1.89 9.80
N SER A 257 -15.85 -0.73 10.00
CA SER A 257 -17.31 -0.61 10.17
C SER A 257 -18.07 -1.03 8.92
N MET A 258 -17.60 -0.65 7.73
CA MET A 258 -18.18 -1.08 6.46
C MET A 258 -18.14 -2.60 6.30
N VAL A 259 -16.97 -3.22 6.54
CA VAL A 259 -16.80 -4.68 6.47
C VAL A 259 -17.78 -5.38 7.43
N LYS A 260 -17.81 -4.94 8.70
CA LYS A 260 -18.75 -5.47 9.70
C LYS A 260 -20.21 -5.39 9.27
N SER A 261 -20.62 -4.27 8.65
CA SER A 261 -21.99 -4.09 8.15
C SER A 261 -22.31 -5.03 6.98
N LEU A 262 -21.36 -5.25 6.06
CA LEU A 262 -21.52 -6.18 4.94
C LEU A 262 -21.55 -7.63 5.43
N HIS A 263 -20.69 -8.01 6.38
CA HIS A 263 -20.69 -9.33 7.01
C HIS A 263 -22.01 -9.64 7.72
N SER A 264 -22.54 -8.67 8.46
CA SER A 264 -23.86 -8.80 9.12
C SER A 264 -25.00 -9.03 8.11
N ALA A 265 -24.79 -8.65 6.85
CA ALA A 265 -25.71 -8.89 5.74
C ALA A 265 -25.42 -10.19 4.97
N GLY A 266 -24.38 -10.93 5.33
CA GLY A 266 -23.92 -12.15 4.66
C GLY A 266 -23.15 -11.89 3.36
N ILE A 267 -22.54 -10.70 3.22
CA ILE A 267 -21.81 -10.28 2.02
C ILE A 267 -20.32 -10.25 2.33
N GLU A 268 -19.53 -10.99 1.56
CA GLU A 268 -18.07 -11.01 1.66
C GLU A 268 -17.45 -9.76 1.02
N VAL A 269 -16.26 -9.38 1.50
CA VAL A 269 -15.46 -8.28 0.98
C VAL A 269 -14.16 -8.81 0.39
N ILE A 270 -14.01 -8.66 -0.93
CA ILE A 270 -12.79 -8.97 -1.67
C ILE A 270 -12.14 -7.66 -2.09
N LEU A 271 -10.82 -7.55 -1.92
CA LEU A 271 -10.07 -6.36 -2.33
C LEU A 271 -9.30 -6.61 -3.62
N ASP A 272 -9.46 -5.72 -4.59
CA ASP A 272 -8.50 -5.59 -5.68
C ASP A 272 -7.20 -4.97 -5.13
N VAL A 273 -6.09 -5.70 -5.26
CA VAL A 273 -4.79 -5.36 -4.67
C VAL A 273 -3.71 -5.26 -5.71
N VAL A 274 -2.87 -4.25 -5.55
CA VAL A 274 -1.77 -3.94 -6.48
C VAL A 274 -0.45 -4.05 -5.73
N TYR A 275 0.18 -5.22 -5.80
CA TYR A 275 1.52 -5.43 -5.23
C TYR A 275 2.63 -5.45 -6.30
N ASN A 276 2.26 -5.35 -7.57
CA ASN A 276 3.19 -5.54 -8.69
C ASN A 276 4.00 -4.26 -8.99
N HIS A 277 3.47 -3.07 -8.73
CA HIS A 277 4.15 -1.78 -8.92
C HIS A 277 3.78 -0.77 -7.81
N THR A 278 4.39 0.41 -7.88
CA THR A 278 4.10 1.55 -6.98
C THR A 278 3.88 2.83 -7.78
N ALA A 279 3.27 3.83 -7.14
CA ALA A 279 3.16 5.18 -7.66
C ALA A 279 4.48 5.95 -7.84
N GLU A 280 5.63 5.38 -7.41
CA GLU A 280 6.91 6.06 -7.63
C GLU A 280 7.42 5.93 -9.07
N GLY A 281 6.80 5.10 -9.92
CA GLY A 281 7.15 4.95 -11.32
C GLY A 281 8.63 4.63 -11.57
N ASN A 282 9.14 5.02 -12.74
CA ASN A 282 10.52 4.76 -13.18
C ASN A 282 11.56 5.74 -12.58
N HIS A 283 12.80 5.73 -13.08
CA HIS A 283 13.88 6.63 -12.63
C HIS A 283 13.55 8.14 -12.61
N LEU A 284 12.63 8.61 -13.45
CA LEU A 284 12.17 10.00 -13.49
C LEU A 284 10.95 10.25 -12.59
N GLY A 285 10.43 9.22 -11.93
CA GLY A 285 9.36 9.35 -10.95
C GLY A 285 9.79 10.02 -9.64
N PRO A 286 8.83 10.26 -8.74
CA PRO A 286 9.07 10.92 -7.46
C PRO A 286 9.84 10.04 -6.47
N THR A 287 10.20 10.64 -5.33
CA THR A 287 10.80 9.95 -4.18
C THR A 287 9.92 10.22 -2.96
N LEU A 288 9.01 9.30 -2.68
CA LEU A 288 7.92 9.41 -1.72
C LEU A 288 8.01 8.38 -0.58
N CYS A 289 8.52 7.19 -0.86
CA CYS A 289 8.54 6.05 0.06
C CYS A 289 9.73 5.14 -0.26
N PHE A 290 9.47 3.99 -0.90
CA PHE A 290 10.40 2.89 -1.13
C PHE A 290 11.74 3.31 -1.77
N ARG A 291 11.71 4.18 -2.79
CA ARG A 291 12.91 4.65 -3.50
C ARG A 291 13.90 5.35 -2.57
N GLY A 292 13.38 6.16 -1.65
CA GLY A 292 14.21 6.89 -0.70
C GLY A 292 14.67 6.02 0.48
N ILE A 293 13.95 4.94 0.79
CA ILE A 293 14.25 4.04 1.90
C ILE A 293 15.29 3.00 1.52
N ASP A 294 15.09 2.30 0.40
CA ASP A 294 16.07 1.33 -0.13
C ASP A 294 15.73 0.93 -1.58
N ASN A 295 16.06 1.79 -2.54
CA ASN A 295 15.69 1.59 -3.95
C ASN A 295 16.11 0.23 -4.53
N ALA A 296 17.34 -0.19 -4.25
CA ALA A 296 17.91 -1.43 -4.79
C ALA A 296 17.27 -2.69 -4.20
N VAL A 297 16.64 -2.58 -3.03
CA VAL A 297 15.91 -3.69 -2.42
C VAL A 297 14.47 -3.75 -2.92
N TYR A 298 13.75 -2.63 -2.87
CA TYR A 298 12.30 -2.62 -3.14
C TYR A 298 11.94 -2.82 -4.61
N TYR A 299 12.79 -2.36 -5.53
CA TYR A 299 12.49 -2.40 -6.97
C TYR A 299 13.39 -3.36 -7.73
N ARG A 300 12.84 -3.94 -8.79
CA ARG A 300 13.62 -4.69 -9.78
C ARG A 300 14.37 -3.70 -10.64
N LEU A 301 15.70 -3.74 -10.55
CA LEU A 301 16.58 -2.91 -11.37
C LEU A 301 17.10 -3.70 -12.57
N ALA A 302 17.38 -3.01 -13.67
CA ALA A 302 17.97 -3.66 -14.84
C ALA A 302 19.38 -4.17 -14.49
N PRO A 303 19.69 -5.47 -14.67
CA PRO A 303 20.94 -6.08 -14.18
C PRO A 303 22.22 -5.36 -14.63
N ASP A 304 22.29 -4.98 -15.91
CA ASP A 304 23.47 -4.32 -16.49
C ASP A 304 23.47 -2.80 -16.30
N HIS A 305 22.31 -2.23 -15.97
CA HIS A 305 22.12 -0.79 -15.82
C HIS A 305 21.19 -0.49 -14.63
N PRO A 306 21.65 -0.69 -13.39
CA PRO A 306 20.80 -0.60 -12.19
C PRO A 306 20.25 0.81 -11.91
N ARG A 307 20.67 1.80 -12.70
CA ARG A 307 19.96 3.08 -12.84
C ARG A 307 18.50 2.92 -13.24
N TYR A 308 18.22 2.00 -14.15
CA TYR A 308 16.90 1.78 -14.73
C TYR A 308 16.15 0.66 -14.03
N TYR A 309 14.83 0.68 -14.20
CA TYR A 309 13.89 -0.23 -13.56
C TYR A 309 13.44 -1.25 -14.59
N MET A 310 13.31 -2.51 -14.19
CA MET A 310 12.58 -3.50 -14.97
C MET A 310 11.09 -3.20 -14.84
N ASP A 311 10.39 -3.14 -15.96
CA ASP A 311 8.98 -2.80 -16.03
C ASP A 311 8.19 -3.91 -16.73
N TYR A 312 7.62 -4.79 -15.92
CA TYR A 312 6.71 -5.85 -16.37
C TYR A 312 5.23 -5.46 -16.18
N THR A 313 4.97 -4.26 -15.70
CA THR A 313 3.63 -3.78 -15.33
C THR A 313 3.12 -2.72 -16.31
N GLY A 314 4.03 -2.06 -17.02
CA GLY A 314 3.74 -0.90 -17.86
C GLY A 314 3.60 0.41 -17.06
N CYS A 315 3.86 0.38 -15.75
CA CYS A 315 3.71 1.52 -14.84
C CYS A 315 5.05 2.17 -14.45
N GLY A 316 6.15 1.77 -15.11
CA GLY A 316 7.49 2.33 -14.93
C GLY A 316 8.37 1.61 -13.91
N ASN A 317 7.81 0.75 -13.06
CA ASN A 317 8.57 -0.11 -12.15
C ASN A 317 7.88 -1.44 -11.90
N THR A 318 8.64 -2.38 -11.32
CA THR A 318 8.10 -3.62 -10.76
C THR A 318 8.70 -3.85 -9.37
N LEU A 319 7.83 -4.18 -8.41
CA LEU A 319 8.23 -4.50 -7.04
C LEU A 319 9.05 -5.79 -6.99
N ASN A 320 10.11 -5.82 -6.18
CA ASN A 320 11.03 -6.95 -6.11
C ASN A 320 10.58 -8.03 -5.08
N THR A 321 9.50 -8.75 -5.41
CA THR A 321 9.00 -9.86 -4.59
C THR A 321 9.98 -11.03 -4.44
N ALA A 322 11.08 -11.07 -5.20
CA ALA A 322 12.16 -12.04 -4.99
C ALA A 322 13.03 -11.70 -3.76
N HIS A 323 13.01 -10.45 -3.28
CA HIS A 323 13.73 -10.07 -2.07
C HIS A 323 12.94 -10.42 -0.80
N PRO A 324 13.53 -11.14 0.18
CA PRO A 324 12.79 -11.65 1.34
C PRO A 324 12.01 -10.59 2.14
N ARG A 325 12.55 -9.39 2.29
CA ARG A 325 11.89 -8.29 3.04
C ARG A 325 10.75 -7.64 2.28
N VAL A 326 10.81 -7.65 0.95
CA VAL A 326 9.72 -7.13 0.11
C VAL A 326 8.61 -8.15 0.06
N LEU A 327 8.95 -9.44 -0.09
CA LEU A 327 7.99 -10.53 0.04
C LEU A 327 7.33 -10.52 1.42
N GLN A 328 8.11 -10.37 2.50
CA GLN A 328 7.58 -10.25 3.86
C GLN A 328 6.57 -9.10 3.96
N MET A 329 6.87 -7.92 3.40
CA MET A 329 5.95 -6.79 3.40
C MET A 329 4.63 -7.08 2.70
N VAL A 330 4.67 -7.71 1.53
CA VAL A 330 3.45 -8.11 0.82
C VAL A 330 2.65 -9.12 1.64
N MET A 331 3.31 -10.12 2.23
CA MET A 331 2.67 -11.13 3.07
C MET A 331 2.10 -10.55 4.36
N ASP A 332 2.81 -9.64 5.01
CA ASP A 332 2.33 -8.92 6.19
C ASP A 332 1.13 -8.05 5.86
N SER A 333 1.12 -7.40 4.67
CA SER A 333 0.00 -6.60 4.22
C SER A 333 -1.23 -7.46 3.95
N LEU A 334 -1.09 -8.57 3.22
CA LEU A 334 -2.17 -9.54 3.01
C LEU A 334 -2.73 -10.05 4.34
N ARG A 335 -1.85 -10.47 5.27
CA ARG A 335 -2.27 -10.92 6.61
C ARG A 335 -2.99 -9.81 7.38
N TYR A 336 -2.48 -8.58 7.35
CA TYR A 336 -3.11 -7.42 7.98
C TYR A 336 -4.54 -7.21 7.46
N TRP A 337 -4.74 -7.22 6.15
CA TRP A 337 -6.08 -7.04 5.57
C TRP A 337 -7.04 -8.17 6.00
N VAL A 338 -6.57 -9.41 6.13
CA VAL A 338 -7.41 -10.52 6.62
C VAL A 338 -7.66 -10.42 8.12
N THR A 339 -6.62 -10.35 8.95
CA THR A 339 -6.76 -10.51 10.41
C THR A 339 -7.19 -9.25 11.12
N GLU A 340 -6.78 -8.07 10.64
CA GLU A 340 -7.09 -6.79 11.28
C GLU A 340 -8.29 -6.09 10.65
N MET A 341 -8.48 -6.28 9.34
CA MET A 341 -9.52 -5.59 8.55
C MET A 341 -10.65 -6.53 8.10
N HIS A 342 -10.57 -7.82 8.42
CA HIS A 342 -11.57 -8.86 8.15
C HIS A 342 -11.93 -9.03 6.66
N VAL A 343 -10.97 -8.81 5.76
CA VAL A 343 -11.14 -9.05 4.32
C VAL A 343 -11.20 -10.57 4.04
N ASP A 344 -12.15 -10.99 3.19
CA ASP A 344 -12.42 -12.40 2.88
C ASP A 344 -11.64 -12.95 1.69
N GLY A 345 -10.96 -12.07 0.95
CA GLY A 345 -10.15 -12.45 -0.19
C GLY A 345 -9.57 -11.29 -0.96
N PHE A 346 -8.82 -11.63 -2.01
CA PHE A 346 -8.08 -10.69 -2.82
C PHE A 346 -8.22 -11.03 -4.30
N ARG A 347 -8.37 -10.00 -5.13
CA ARG A 347 -8.12 -10.05 -6.57
C ARG A 347 -6.80 -9.34 -6.85
N PHE A 348 -5.82 -10.07 -7.37
CA PHE A 348 -4.48 -9.56 -7.63
C PHE A 348 -4.39 -9.03 -9.04
N ASP A 349 -4.18 -7.71 -9.15
CA ASP A 349 -3.82 -7.02 -10.37
C ASP A 349 -2.47 -7.51 -10.92
N LEU A 350 -2.40 -7.70 -12.24
CA LEU A 350 -1.24 -8.20 -12.98
C LEU A 350 -0.46 -9.29 -12.21
N ALA A 351 -1.16 -10.31 -11.74
CA ALA A 351 -0.65 -11.25 -10.75
C ALA A 351 0.61 -12.00 -11.23
N ALA A 352 0.79 -12.16 -12.55
CA ALA A 352 1.98 -12.79 -13.12
C ALA A 352 3.28 -12.04 -12.77
N ALA A 353 3.23 -10.71 -12.60
CA ALA A 353 4.39 -9.91 -12.23
C ALA A 353 4.91 -10.24 -10.82
N LEU A 354 4.04 -10.70 -9.92
CA LEU A 354 4.41 -11.14 -8.56
C LEU A 354 5.15 -12.47 -8.58
N ALA A 355 4.86 -13.32 -9.57
CA ALA A 355 5.46 -14.63 -9.79
C ALA A 355 6.80 -14.57 -10.55
N ARG A 356 7.30 -13.38 -10.92
CA ARG A 356 8.60 -13.27 -11.59
C ARG A 356 9.74 -13.63 -10.63
N ALA A 357 10.60 -14.56 -11.02
CA ALA A 357 11.78 -14.93 -10.26
C ALA A 357 12.90 -13.87 -10.40
N ALA A 358 14.06 -14.11 -9.79
CA ALA A 358 15.19 -13.18 -9.83
C ALA A 358 15.75 -12.96 -11.26
N ASP A 359 15.62 -13.96 -12.12
CA ASP A 359 15.99 -13.92 -13.55
C ASP A 359 14.93 -13.24 -14.44
N GLY A 360 13.82 -12.77 -13.85
CA GLY A 360 12.73 -12.11 -14.55
C GLY A 360 11.73 -13.06 -15.21
N GLN A 361 11.96 -14.37 -15.22
CA GLN A 361 11.02 -15.34 -15.77
C GLN A 361 9.85 -15.56 -14.83
N VAL A 362 8.65 -15.78 -15.37
CA VAL A 362 7.48 -16.12 -14.55
C VAL A 362 7.61 -17.57 -14.07
N ASN A 363 7.56 -17.77 -12.76
CA ASN A 363 7.56 -19.09 -12.14
C ASN A 363 6.36 -19.23 -11.20
N GLN A 364 5.36 -20.01 -11.64
CA GLN A 364 4.14 -20.27 -10.87
C GLN A 364 4.35 -21.23 -9.68
N ALA A 365 5.51 -21.89 -9.61
CA ALA A 365 6.02 -22.59 -8.44
C ALA A 365 7.15 -21.80 -7.76
N GLY A 366 7.08 -20.46 -7.85
CA GLY A 366 8.06 -19.55 -7.27
C GLY A 366 7.77 -19.22 -5.81
N THR A 367 8.76 -18.62 -5.13
CA THR A 367 8.71 -18.32 -3.69
C THR A 367 7.45 -17.56 -3.25
N PHE A 368 6.96 -16.62 -4.05
CA PHE A 368 5.72 -15.90 -3.73
C PHE A 368 4.53 -16.85 -3.61
N MET A 369 4.36 -17.75 -4.60
CA MET A 369 3.26 -18.70 -4.64
C MET A 369 3.35 -19.71 -3.50
N ASP A 370 4.54 -20.27 -3.24
CA ASP A 370 4.77 -21.20 -2.14
C ASP A 370 4.42 -20.58 -0.79
N VAL A 371 4.88 -19.34 -0.55
CA VAL A 371 4.66 -18.64 0.72
C VAL A 371 3.19 -18.29 0.93
N VAL A 372 2.45 -17.89 -0.11
CA VAL A 372 1.00 -17.67 -0.03
C VAL A 372 0.26 -18.98 0.23
N GLN A 373 0.60 -20.05 -0.48
CA GLN A 373 -0.10 -21.33 -0.39
C GLN A 373 0.06 -22.01 0.98
N GLN A 374 1.23 -21.91 1.61
CA GLN A 374 1.47 -22.50 2.93
C GLN A 374 1.00 -21.64 4.10
N ASP A 375 0.67 -20.36 3.87
CA ASP A 375 0.36 -19.43 4.96
C ASP A 375 -0.97 -19.82 5.66
N PRO A 376 -0.97 -20.04 6.99
CA PRO A 376 -2.17 -20.49 7.69
C PRO A 376 -3.37 -19.55 7.64
N VAL A 377 -3.13 -18.25 7.42
CA VAL A 377 -4.16 -17.23 7.27
C VAL A 377 -4.59 -17.16 5.81
N LEU A 378 -3.65 -16.98 4.88
CA LEU A 378 -3.98 -16.72 3.48
C LEU A 378 -4.48 -17.96 2.72
N ALA A 379 -4.11 -19.16 3.15
CA ALA A 379 -4.63 -20.39 2.55
C ALA A 379 -6.14 -20.59 2.77
N ARG A 380 -6.79 -19.76 3.60
CA ARG A 380 -8.22 -19.85 3.96
C ARG A 380 -9.10 -18.81 3.28
N VAL A 381 -8.51 -17.85 2.57
CA VAL A 381 -9.25 -16.75 1.93
C VAL A 381 -9.36 -16.97 0.42
N LYS A 382 -10.25 -16.22 -0.24
CA LYS A 382 -10.40 -16.29 -1.70
C LYS A 382 -9.21 -15.60 -2.38
N LEU A 383 -8.56 -16.28 -3.32
CA LEU A 383 -7.47 -15.72 -4.13
C LEU A 383 -7.89 -15.74 -5.59
N ILE A 384 -7.95 -14.56 -6.21
CA ILE A 384 -8.30 -14.36 -7.62
C ILE A 384 -7.11 -13.68 -8.30
N ALA A 385 -6.67 -14.19 -9.45
CA ALA A 385 -5.59 -13.61 -10.23
C ALA A 385 -6.12 -12.96 -11.51
N GLU A 386 -5.54 -11.82 -11.88
CA GLU A 386 -5.37 -11.45 -13.27
C GLU A 386 -4.17 -12.23 -13.83
N PRO A 387 -4.39 -13.28 -14.63
CA PRO A 387 -3.35 -14.27 -14.93
C PRO A 387 -2.43 -13.83 -16.08
N TRP A 388 -2.08 -12.55 -16.12
CA TRP A 388 -1.12 -11.99 -17.06
C TRP A 388 -0.38 -10.79 -16.49
N ASP A 389 0.71 -10.39 -17.15
CA ASP A 389 1.32 -9.07 -17.03
C ASP A 389 1.72 -8.54 -18.42
N THR A 390 2.36 -7.37 -18.50
CA THR A 390 2.72 -6.75 -19.79
C THR A 390 4.09 -7.18 -20.30
N GLY A 391 4.84 -7.95 -19.51
CA GLY A 391 6.18 -8.39 -19.85
C GLY A 391 6.21 -9.62 -20.74
N GLU A 392 7.38 -9.91 -21.30
CA GLU A 392 7.60 -11.15 -22.06
C GLU A 392 7.33 -12.38 -21.18
N GLY A 393 6.65 -13.38 -21.76
CA GLY A 393 6.20 -14.57 -21.04
C GLY A 393 5.06 -14.32 -20.03
N GLY A 394 4.49 -13.11 -20.01
CA GLY A 394 3.52 -12.67 -19.02
C GLY A 394 2.19 -13.40 -19.03
N TYR A 395 1.75 -13.97 -20.16
CA TYR A 395 0.43 -14.61 -20.28
C TYR A 395 0.41 -16.01 -19.63
N GLN A 396 -0.27 -16.15 -18.49
CA GLN A 396 -0.21 -17.30 -17.58
C GLN A 396 -1.60 -17.92 -17.31
N VAL A 397 -2.55 -17.74 -18.23
CA VAL A 397 -3.91 -18.32 -18.10
C VAL A 397 -3.85 -19.83 -17.93
N GLY A 398 -4.46 -20.32 -16.85
CA GLY A 398 -4.53 -21.72 -16.44
C GLY A 398 -3.26 -22.26 -15.81
N GLN A 399 -2.31 -21.39 -15.45
CA GLN A 399 -1.01 -21.78 -14.87
C GLN A 399 -0.90 -21.42 -13.38
N PHE A 400 -1.89 -20.72 -12.79
CA PHE A 400 -1.82 -20.40 -11.36
C PHE A 400 -2.02 -21.65 -10.49
N PRO A 401 -1.46 -21.68 -9.26
CA PRO A 401 -1.56 -22.82 -8.38
C PRO A 401 -3.00 -23.20 -8.01
N VAL A 402 -3.17 -24.43 -7.52
CA VAL A 402 -4.45 -24.85 -6.92
C VAL A 402 -4.86 -23.89 -5.79
N ASN A 403 -6.17 -23.69 -5.63
CA ASN A 403 -6.81 -22.69 -4.75
C ASN A 403 -6.84 -21.24 -5.26
N TRP A 404 -6.22 -20.96 -6.41
CA TRP A 404 -6.43 -19.70 -7.11
C TRP A 404 -7.56 -19.82 -8.13
N SER A 405 -8.40 -18.79 -8.17
CA SER A 405 -9.32 -18.53 -9.28
C SER A 405 -8.65 -17.55 -10.24
N GLU A 406 -9.01 -17.58 -11.51
CA GLU A 406 -8.44 -16.68 -12.52
C GLU A 406 -9.52 -15.92 -13.27
N TRP A 407 -9.27 -14.64 -13.55
CA TRP A 407 -10.07 -13.89 -14.51
C TRP A 407 -9.93 -14.52 -15.91
N ASN A 408 -11.02 -15.09 -16.40
CA ASN A 408 -11.03 -15.79 -17.69
C ASN A 408 -11.21 -14.81 -18.86
N GLY A 409 -10.09 -14.21 -19.29
CA GLY A 409 -10.07 -13.33 -20.46
C GLY A 409 -10.55 -14.01 -21.75
N LYS A 410 -10.28 -15.32 -21.91
CA LYS A 410 -10.75 -16.09 -23.08
C LYS A 410 -12.28 -16.20 -23.12
N TYR A 411 -12.92 -16.45 -21.98
CA TYR A 411 -14.37 -16.49 -21.90
C TYR A 411 -14.98 -15.14 -22.30
N ARG A 412 -14.47 -14.04 -21.73
CA ARG A 412 -14.91 -12.68 -22.08
C ARG A 412 -14.82 -12.43 -23.58
N ASP A 413 -13.70 -12.77 -24.19
CA ASP A 413 -13.44 -12.50 -25.62
C ASP A 413 -14.25 -13.40 -26.56
N VAL A 414 -14.60 -14.62 -26.14
CA VAL A 414 -15.42 -15.56 -26.93
C VAL A 414 -16.92 -15.22 -26.85
N VAL A 415 -17.40 -14.72 -25.71
CA VAL A 415 -18.82 -14.41 -25.50
C VAL A 415 -19.23 -13.05 -26.09
N ARG A 416 -18.29 -12.11 -26.19
CA ARG A 416 -18.50 -10.80 -26.84
C ARG A 416 -18.39 -10.93 -28.36
#